data_AF-A0A6M1R755-F1
#
_entry.id   AF-A0A6M1R755-F1
#
_cell.length_a   1.000
_cell.length_b   1.000
_cell.length_c   1.000
_cell.angle_alpha   90.00
_cell.angle_beta   90.00
_cell.angle_gamma   90.00
#
_symmetry.space_group_name_H-M   'P 1'
#
loop_
_entity.id
_entity.type
_entity.pdbx_description
1 polymer ?
#
loop_
_entity_poly.entity_id
_entity_poly.type
_entity_poly.pdbx_seq_one_letter_code
_entity_poly.pdbx_strand_id
1 'polypeptide(L)'
;PVETDLPGVTGPAAPGKVKGTLEGNRAVFTWSGVPGATGYKWVGDNSTSGNVSQPKAVVRLHGASKVCIQVRSLSENGNVSQGAAQACVSK
;
A
#
# COMPACT_ATOMS: atom_id res chain seq x y z
N PRO A 1 21.05 3.63 -19.98
CA PRO A 1 19.99 4.11 -19.07
C PRO A 1 18.69 3.34 -19.28
N VAL A 2 18.49 2.32 -18.45
CA VAL A 2 17.24 1.91 -17.79
C VAL A 2 17.52 0.50 -17.26
N GLU A 3 17.29 0.32 -15.98
CA GLU A 3 17.71 -0.86 -15.20
C GLU A 3 17.17 -2.16 -15.78
N THR A 4 18.05 -3.17 -15.73
CA THR A 4 17.85 -4.55 -16.15
C THR A 4 16.69 -5.19 -15.39
N ASP A 5 15.50 -5.20 -15.99
CA ASP A 5 14.36 -6.00 -15.54
C ASP A 5 14.70 -7.49 -15.72
N LEU A 6 15.01 -8.16 -14.61
CA LEU A 6 15.23 -9.61 -14.57
C LEU A 6 13.87 -10.32 -14.76
N PRO A 7 13.69 -11.15 -15.81
CA PRO A 7 12.47 -11.93 -15.97
C PRO A 7 12.53 -13.09 -14.98
N GLY A 8 12.00 -12.91 -13.76
CA GLY A 8 12.13 -13.99 -12.76
C GLY A 8 11.47 -13.83 -11.41
N VAL A 9 10.78 -12.72 -11.12
CA VAL A 9 9.97 -12.60 -9.89
C VAL A 9 8.50 -12.49 -10.29
N THR A 10 7.77 -13.60 -10.25
CA THR A 10 6.35 -13.73 -10.62
C THR A 10 5.40 -13.07 -9.60
N GLY A 11 5.68 -11.82 -9.23
CA GLY A 11 4.84 -10.96 -8.41
C GLY A 11 4.39 -9.72 -9.20
N PRO A 12 3.23 -9.14 -8.88
CA PRO A 12 2.77 -7.89 -9.50
C PRO A 12 3.74 -6.75 -9.18
N ALA A 13 3.76 -5.70 -10.02
CA ALA A 13 4.56 -4.52 -9.75
C ALA A 13 4.18 -3.88 -8.40
N ALA A 14 5.14 -3.18 -7.78
CA ALA A 14 4.86 -2.44 -6.56
C ALA A 14 3.81 -1.35 -6.82
N PRO A 15 2.95 -1.02 -5.84
CA PRO A 15 2.02 0.08 -6.00
C PRO A 15 2.75 1.39 -6.28
N GLY A 16 2.14 2.27 -7.06
CA GLY A 16 2.69 3.61 -7.29
C GLY A 16 2.69 4.47 -6.01
N LYS A 17 3.06 5.75 -6.15
CA LYS A 17 3.11 6.71 -5.03
C LYS A 17 1.83 6.65 -4.18
N VAL A 18 1.97 6.26 -2.91
CA VAL A 18 0.88 6.33 -1.94
C VAL A 18 0.76 7.77 -1.45
N LYS A 19 -0.46 8.27 -1.43
CA LYS A 19 -0.83 9.56 -0.83
C LYS A 19 -1.69 9.29 0.39
N GLY A 20 -1.33 9.90 1.51
CA GLY A 20 -2.12 9.86 2.73
C GLY A 20 -2.72 11.24 3.01
N THR A 21 -3.94 11.26 3.54
CA THR A 21 -4.63 12.47 3.98
C THR A 21 -5.33 12.20 5.30
N LEU A 22 -5.28 13.16 6.20
CA LEU A 22 -5.93 13.08 7.50
C LEU A 22 -7.34 13.67 7.44
N GLU A 23 -8.31 12.89 7.89
CA GLU A 23 -9.70 13.26 7.99
C GLU A 23 -10.17 13.06 9.45
N GLY A 24 -9.99 14.08 10.28
CA GLY A 24 -10.36 14.06 11.69
C GLY A 24 -9.59 13.01 12.50
N ASN A 25 -10.22 11.85 12.76
CA ASN A 25 -9.64 10.74 13.53
C ASN A 25 -9.33 9.50 12.66
N ARG A 26 -9.23 9.68 11.34
CA ARG A 26 -8.84 8.64 10.39
C ARG A 26 -7.86 9.19 9.37
N ALA A 27 -7.00 8.31 8.87
CA ALA A 27 -6.11 8.54 7.76
C ALA A 27 -6.65 7.79 6.54
N VAL A 28 -6.88 8.51 5.45
CA VAL A 28 -7.26 7.94 4.17
C VAL A 28 -6.02 7.89 3.30
N PHE A 29 -5.68 6.70 2.84
CA PHE A 29 -4.55 6.49 1.93
C PHE A 29 -5.06 6.02 0.58
N THR A 30 -4.52 6.60 -0.49
CA THR A 30 -4.85 6.29 -1.87
C THR A 30 -3.57 6.13 -2.68
N TRP A 31 -3.57 5.24 -3.67
CA TRP A 31 -2.40 5.01 -4.52
C TRP A 31 -2.82 4.69 -5.94
N SER A 32 -1.83 4.60 -6.84
CA SER A 32 -2.09 4.20 -8.23
C SER A 32 -2.26 2.68 -8.30
N GLY A 33 -3.33 2.24 -8.94
CA GLY A 33 -3.59 0.82 -9.16
C GLY A 33 -2.53 0.18 -10.06
N VAL A 34 -2.19 -1.07 -9.76
CA VAL A 34 -1.22 -1.88 -10.50
C VAL A 34 -1.96 -2.80 -11.47
N PRO A 35 -1.63 -2.77 -12.77
CA PRO A 35 -2.16 -3.73 -13.73
C PRO A 35 -1.86 -5.17 -13.31
N GLY A 36 -2.89 -6.03 -13.30
CA GLY A 36 -2.78 -7.42 -12.88
C GLY A 36 -2.82 -7.66 -11.36
N ALA A 37 -2.98 -6.62 -10.54
CA ALA A 37 -3.26 -6.80 -9.11
C ALA A 37 -4.76 -7.05 -8.90
N THR A 38 -5.09 -8.13 -8.19
CA THR A 38 -6.47 -8.46 -7.76
C THR A 38 -6.85 -7.77 -6.45
N GLY A 39 -5.85 -7.26 -5.73
CA GLY A 39 -6.05 -6.46 -4.53
C GLY A 39 -4.74 -5.90 -3.99
N TYR A 40 -4.80 -5.39 -2.77
CA TYR A 40 -3.67 -4.78 -2.09
C TYR A 40 -3.72 -5.12 -0.61
N LYS A 41 -2.56 -5.47 -0.06
CA LYS A 41 -2.36 -5.65 1.36
C LYS A 41 -1.68 -4.42 1.90
N TRP A 42 -2.21 -3.84 2.96
CA TRP A 42 -1.55 -2.76 3.67
C TRP A 42 -1.23 -3.16 5.11
N VAL A 43 -0.11 -2.66 5.61
CA VAL A 43 0.38 -2.84 6.98
C VAL A 43 0.76 -1.47 7.52
N GLY A 44 0.16 -1.07 8.62
CA GLY A 44 0.50 0.15 9.34
C GLY A 44 1.41 -0.11 10.53
N ASP A 45 2.19 0.91 10.91
CA ASP A 45 3.21 0.81 11.97
C ASP A 45 2.63 0.38 13.33
N ASN A 46 1.36 0.68 13.60
CA ASN A 46 0.67 0.30 14.85
C ASN A 46 0.20 -1.17 14.88
N SER A 47 0.91 -2.08 14.19
CA SER A 47 0.50 -3.48 14.00
C SER A 47 -0.89 -3.65 13.36
N THR A 48 -1.40 -2.60 12.71
CA THR A 48 -2.67 -2.68 11.97
C THR A 48 -2.39 -3.19 10.58
N SER A 49 -3.23 -4.07 10.06
CA SER A 49 -3.12 -4.49 8.67
C SER A 49 -4.50 -4.77 8.10
N GLY A 50 -4.61 -4.70 6.78
CA GLY A 50 -5.85 -4.99 6.08
C GLY A 50 -5.60 -5.33 4.63
N ASN A 51 -6.61 -5.91 4.00
CA ASN A 51 -6.63 -6.14 2.56
C ASN A 51 -7.76 -5.33 1.95
N VAL A 52 -7.49 -4.72 0.82
CA VAL A 52 -8.45 -3.90 0.06
C VAL A 52 -8.38 -4.33 -1.41
N SER A 53 -9.53 -4.42 -2.06
CA SER A 53 -9.60 -4.72 -3.50
C SER A 53 -9.31 -3.49 -4.36
N GLN A 54 -9.59 -2.30 -3.83
CA GLN A 54 -9.35 -1.02 -4.50
C GLN A 54 -8.06 -0.37 -3.97
N PRO A 55 -7.42 0.53 -4.74
CA PRO A 55 -6.20 1.21 -4.32
C PRO A 55 -6.47 2.35 -3.32
N LYS A 56 -7.21 2.03 -2.25
CA LYS A 56 -7.64 2.93 -1.19
C LYS A 56 -7.74 2.15 0.12
N ALA A 57 -7.09 2.65 1.17
CA ALA A 57 -7.21 2.16 2.54
C ALA A 57 -7.62 3.28 3.48
N VAL A 58 -8.39 2.94 4.51
CA VAL A 58 -8.77 3.87 5.59
C VAL A 58 -8.29 3.28 6.91
N VAL A 59 -7.41 4.00 7.58
CA VAL A 59 -6.83 3.61 8.86
C VAL A 59 -7.37 4.53 9.95
N ARG A 60 -7.87 3.97 11.04
CA ARG A 60 -8.32 4.76 12.19
C ARG A 60 -7.12 5.17 13.04
N LEU A 61 -7.05 6.45 13.39
CA LEU A 61 -6.04 7.01 14.26
C LEU A 61 -6.58 6.91 15.68
N HIS A 62 -6.24 5.85 16.39
CA HIS A 62 -6.60 5.65 17.80
C HIS A 62 -5.78 6.58 18.72
N GLY A 63 -5.79 7.90 18.45
CA GLY A 63 -4.99 8.90 19.16
C GLY A 63 -3.55 9.05 18.67
N ALA A 64 -3.12 8.28 17.66
CA ALA A 64 -1.78 8.38 17.08
C ALA A 64 -1.60 9.72 16.33
N SER A 65 -0.54 10.46 16.67
CA SER A 65 -0.17 11.72 16.00
C SER A 65 0.50 11.50 14.65
N LYS A 66 1.02 10.30 14.40
CA LYS A 66 1.64 9.88 13.14
C LYS A 66 1.25 8.44 12.85
N VAL A 67 0.91 8.15 11.59
CA VAL A 67 0.66 6.81 11.09
C VAL A 67 1.27 6.66 9.73
N CYS A 68 2.15 5.68 9.56
CA CYS A 68 2.56 5.22 8.25
C CYS A 68 1.88 3.91 7.90
N ILE A 69 1.67 3.73 6.60
CA ILE A 69 1.28 2.45 6.01
C ILE A 69 2.25 2.07 4.91
N GLN A 70 2.48 0.77 4.79
CA GLN A 70 3.11 0.13 3.66
C GLN A 70 2.05 -0.66 2.90
N VAL A 71 1.98 -0.46 1.60
CA VAL A 71 1.04 -1.12 0.70
C VAL A 71 1.82 -2.02 -0.25
N ARG A 72 1.32 -3.24 -0.45
CA ARG A 72 1.83 -4.22 -1.41
C ARG A 72 0.70 -4.67 -2.33
N SER A 73 1.01 -4.85 -3.61
CA SER A 73 0.06 -5.39 -4.59
C SER A 73 -0.08 -6.88 -4.38
N LEU A 74 -1.31 -7.39 -4.43
CA LEU A 74 -1.64 -8.81 -4.41
C LEU A 74 -2.09 -9.23 -5.81
N SER A 75 -1.53 -10.32 -6.33
CA SER A 75 -2.03 -10.95 -7.56
C SER A 75 -3.01 -12.07 -7.25
N GLU A 76 -3.70 -12.52 -8.30
CA GLU A 76 -4.64 -13.65 -8.24
C GLU A 76 -4.00 -14.92 -7.69
N ASN A 77 -2.70 -15.10 -7.95
CA ASN A 77 -1.90 -16.23 -7.49
C ASN A 77 -1.55 -16.14 -5.99
N GLY A 78 -2.00 -15.11 -5.27
CA GLY A 78 -1.66 -14.85 -3.87
C GLY A 78 -0.26 -14.28 -3.68
N ASN A 79 0.49 -14.00 -4.76
CA ASN A 79 1.81 -13.40 -4.68
C ASN A 79 1.71 -11.92 -4.36
N VAL A 80 2.61 -11.44 -3.50
CA VAL A 80 2.77 -10.02 -3.19
C VAL A 80 3.89 -9.40 -4.02
N SER A 81 3.76 -8.12 -4.32
CA SER A 81 4.82 -7.36 -4.98
C SER A 81 6.13 -7.40 -4.17
N GLN A 82 7.26 -7.52 -4.86
CA GLN A 82 8.59 -7.47 -4.24
C GLN A 82 8.86 -6.10 -3.59
N GLY A 83 8.39 -5.02 -4.23
CA GLY A 83 8.39 -3.68 -3.66
C GLY A 83 7.13 -3.35 -2.86
N ALA A 84 7.23 -2.39 -1.95
CA ALA A 84 6.09 -1.84 -1.22
C ALA A 84 6.08 -0.32 -1.38
N ALA A 85 4.88 0.24 -1.40
CA ALA A 85 4.67 1.66 -1.47
C ALA A 85 4.32 2.18 -0.08
N GLN A 86 5.03 3.19 0.41
CA GLN A 86 4.86 3.70 1.78
C GLN A 86 4.35 5.13 1.76
N ALA A 87 3.42 5.44 2.67
CA ALA A 87 3.04 6.81 2.99
C ALA A 87 2.89 6.98 4.49
N CYS A 88 3.27 8.16 4.96
CA CYS A 88 3.08 8.59 6.34
C CYS A 88 2.18 9.81 6.36
N VAL A 89 1.29 9.87 7.35
CA VAL A 89 0.55 11.06 7.69
C VAL A 89 0.77 11.41 9.15
N SER A 90 0.75 12.69 9.47
CA SER A 90 0.89 13.19 10.83
C SER A 90 -0.03 14.38 11.05
N LYS A 91 -0.66 14.44 12.22
CA LYS A 91 -1.50 15.57 12.66
C LYS A 91 -0.66 16.80 12.92
#